data_AF-A0A0S7BB71-F1
#
_entry.id   AF-A0A0S7BB71-F1
#
_cell.length_a   1.000
_cell.length_b   1.000
_cell.length_c   1.000
_cell.angle_alpha   90.00
_cell.angle_beta   90.00
_cell.angle_gamma   90.00
#
_symmetry.space_group_name_H-M   'P 1'
#
loop_
_entity.id
_entity.type
_entity.pdbx_description
1 polymer ?
#
loop_
_entity_poly.entity_id
_entity_poly.type
_entity_poly.pdbx_seq_one_letter_code
_entity_poly.pdbx_strand_id
1 'polypeptide(L)'
;MPTIYEQGRAFQRELLQHERAAASEMVRYYGNIWRSLNDQIQTLVQSYYADPEHPANWLYRYDRLNTLRAQTEAQIREFAAYANTSIRSQQLYAVEQAQSHAEQLVRLGLGTPPEGVTLDFNRLPTEALSDLIGFLSDGSPLSSSLAELAGSAGQAVADGLVTGLALGWNPRRIAASIRQALGGDLVRALRLARTETLRAYRESTRRNYQANSNVLHGWIWMSARNERTCGMCWAMHGTKHGLDEMLDDHPNGRCTMLPWTKTWAELGYDGVPDNPELEPGSKLFEKLNPEKQRAILGPAKYAAWRDGRFTLSQIVGRRNDPRWGSMRFERNLKDLIGEDATNYTRLALMQTLKSAGNSVDDLVRIGYLGLRDLSPEEIRRIQEEVARMPFATRTVKVPLVDRGKIIDGVQLERYTRSDIYHLYKHIKDRQWQAGATSEMYFGDLRQAIRNAERISTYRHQNEQVVGFLSNNSIDASHLGLKPENFVYVVYSINQHAIITGYQTSGLSMLTIPEGAVWLK
;
A
#
# COMPACT_ATOMS: atom_id res chain seq x y z
N MET A 1 -23.40 -22.63 -3.66
CA MET A 1 -23.68 -21.57 -2.67
C MET A 1 -22.49 -20.61 -2.66
N PRO A 2 -22.69 -19.29 -2.41
CA PRO A 2 -21.56 -18.36 -2.30
C PRO A 2 -20.65 -18.74 -1.14
N THR A 3 -19.35 -18.48 -1.26
CA THR A 3 -18.41 -18.60 -0.14
C THR A 3 -18.73 -17.55 0.94
N ILE A 4 -18.29 -17.78 2.17
CA ILE A 4 -18.46 -16.82 3.27
C ILE A 4 -17.86 -15.44 2.94
N TYR A 5 -16.73 -15.42 2.22
CA TYR A 5 -16.11 -14.18 1.76
C TYR A 5 -16.95 -13.45 0.72
N GLU A 6 -17.51 -14.17 -0.27
CA GLU A 6 -18.39 -13.58 -1.28
C GLU A 6 -19.65 -12.99 -0.66
N GLN A 7 -20.24 -13.71 0.30
CA GLN A 7 -21.42 -13.24 1.02
C GLN A 7 -21.11 -12.01 1.88
N GLY A 8 -20.02 -12.04 2.64
CA GLY A 8 -19.58 -10.88 3.43
C GLY A 8 -19.31 -9.65 2.55
N ARG A 9 -18.75 -9.85 1.35
CA ARG A 9 -18.55 -8.78 0.36
C ARG A 9 -19.86 -8.28 -0.24
N ALA A 10 -20.87 -9.13 -0.39
CA ALA A 10 -22.20 -8.71 -0.83
C ALA A 10 -22.87 -7.79 0.20
N PHE A 11 -22.92 -8.19 1.46
CA PHE A 11 -23.46 -7.38 2.56
C PHE A 11 -22.73 -6.05 2.74
N GLN A 12 -21.40 -6.06 2.61
CA GLN A 12 -20.63 -4.83 2.64
C GLN A 12 -21.00 -3.89 1.48
N ARG A 13 -21.26 -4.41 0.26
CA ARG A 13 -21.68 -3.58 -0.87
C ARG A 13 -23.06 -2.98 -0.67
N GLU A 14 -23.99 -3.76 -0.13
CA GLU A 14 -25.35 -3.32 0.21
C GLU A 14 -25.33 -2.15 1.19
N LEU A 15 -24.61 -2.29 2.31
CA LEU A 15 -24.47 -1.22 3.31
C LEU A 15 -23.87 0.06 2.71
N LEU A 16 -22.85 -0.08 1.85
CA LEU A 16 -22.22 1.05 1.17
C LEU A 16 -23.12 1.71 0.13
N GLN A 17 -24.03 0.97 -0.49
CA GLN A 17 -25.01 1.51 -1.43
C GLN A 17 -26.06 2.35 -0.69
N HIS A 18 -26.55 1.86 0.45
CA HIS A 18 -27.48 2.59 1.30
C HIS A 18 -26.85 3.89 1.85
N GLU A 19 -25.63 3.81 2.39
CA GLU A 19 -24.89 4.99 2.86
C GLU A 19 -24.69 6.03 1.74
N ARG A 20 -24.36 5.58 0.52
CA ARG A 20 -24.18 6.48 -0.63
C ARG A 20 -25.46 7.22 -1.02
N ALA A 21 -26.62 6.59 -0.89
CA ALA A 21 -27.91 7.22 -1.18
C ALA A 21 -28.15 8.39 -0.22
N ALA A 22 -27.99 8.16 1.08
CA ALA A 22 -28.16 9.18 2.12
C ALA A 22 -27.07 10.28 2.06
N ALA A 23 -25.82 9.92 1.77
CA ALA A 23 -24.76 10.90 1.48
C ALA A 23 -25.13 11.83 0.31
N SER A 24 -25.78 11.28 -0.74
CA SER A 24 -26.24 12.09 -1.88
C SER A 24 -27.37 13.05 -1.51
N GLU A 25 -28.20 12.71 -0.52
CA GLU A 25 -29.21 13.60 0.03
C GLU A 25 -28.59 14.73 0.86
N MET A 26 -27.61 14.42 1.71
CA MET A 26 -26.83 15.43 2.43
C MET A 26 -26.14 16.42 1.50
N VAL A 27 -25.54 15.95 0.41
CA VAL A 27 -24.94 16.81 -0.62
C VAL A 27 -26.00 17.71 -1.27
N ARG A 28 -27.18 17.17 -1.60
CA ARG A 28 -28.28 17.97 -2.17
C ARG A 28 -28.77 19.04 -1.19
N TYR A 29 -28.96 18.69 0.07
CA TYR A 29 -29.37 19.63 1.12
C TYR A 29 -28.35 20.76 1.29
N TYR A 30 -27.06 20.40 1.43
CA TYR A 30 -25.97 21.38 1.53
C TYR A 30 -25.83 22.25 0.28
N GLY A 31 -26.04 21.67 -0.91
CA GLY A 31 -26.04 22.41 -2.17
C GLY A 31 -27.13 23.49 -2.24
N ASN A 32 -28.27 23.28 -1.59
CA ASN A 32 -29.34 24.28 -1.51
C ASN A 32 -28.95 25.46 -0.61
N ILE A 33 -28.33 25.17 0.54
CA ILE A 33 -27.73 26.17 1.44
C ILE A 33 -26.71 27.01 0.68
N TRP A 34 -25.77 26.36 -0.03
CA TRP A 34 -24.76 27.07 -0.80
C TRP A 34 -25.37 28.00 -1.87
N ARG A 35 -26.43 27.58 -2.57
CA ARG A 35 -27.11 28.44 -3.55
C ARG A 35 -27.67 29.70 -2.89
N SER A 36 -28.36 29.55 -1.75
CA SER A 36 -28.89 30.69 -1.00
C SER A 36 -27.79 31.64 -0.52
N LEU A 37 -26.72 31.10 0.09
CA LEU A 37 -25.60 31.91 0.56
C LEU A 37 -24.85 32.60 -0.57
N ASN A 38 -24.64 31.91 -1.70
CA ASN A 38 -23.99 32.50 -2.86
C ASN A 38 -24.78 33.70 -3.39
N ASP A 39 -26.11 33.62 -3.46
CA ASP A 39 -26.94 34.74 -3.92
C ASP A 39 -26.83 35.95 -2.96
N GLN A 40 -26.77 35.70 -1.66
CA GLN A 40 -26.54 36.74 -0.65
C GLN A 40 -25.14 37.36 -0.77
N ILE A 41 -24.10 36.54 -0.95
CA ILE A 41 -22.72 36.99 -1.16
C ILE A 41 -22.62 37.83 -2.43
N GLN A 42 -23.19 37.37 -3.55
CA GLN A 42 -23.17 38.12 -4.82
C GLN A 42 -23.89 39.45 -4.65
N THR A 43 -25.06 39.48 -4.01
CA THR A 43 -25.80 40.72 -3.74
C THR A 43 -24.99 41.68 -2.87
N LEU A 44 -24.34 41.18 -1.82
CA LEU A 44 -23.51 41.99 -0.93
C LEU A 44 -22.28 42.55 -1.66
N VAL A 45 -21.61 41.74 -2.48
CA VAL A 45 -20.43 42.18 -3.22
C VAL A 45 -20.81 43.12 -4.38
N GLN A 46 -21.93 42.90 -5.06
CA GLN A 46 -22.43 43.82 -6.08
C GLN A 46 -22.82 45.17 -5.48
N SER A 47 -23.50 45.17 -4.32
CA SER A 47 -23.82 46.43 -3.63
C SER A 47 -22.58 47.14 -3.10
N TYR A 48 -21.49 46.42 -2.78
CA TYR A 48 -20.18 47.03 -2.57
C TYR A 48 -19.77 47.77 -3.84
N TYR A 49 -19.58 47.07 -4.96
CA TYR A 49 -19.08 47.66 -6.22
C TYR A 49 -19.96 48.75 -6.85
N ALA A 50 -21.23 48.85 -6.46
CA ALA A 50 -22.16 49.86 -6.93
C ALA A 50 -22.11 51.17 -6.12
N ASP A 51 -21.50 51.17 -4.93
CA ASP A 51 -21.40 52.35 -4.06
C ASP A 51 -20.14 53.16 -4.42
N PRO A 52 -20.23 54.30 -5.13
CA PRO A 52 -19.07 55.00 -5.67
C PRO A 52 -18.00 55.39 -4.63
N GLU A 53 -18.35 55.50 -3.35
CA GLU A 53 -17.42 55.93 -2.29
C GLU A 53 -16.66 54.77 -1.62
N HIS A 54 -17.15 53.53 -1.69
CA HIS A 54 -16.55 52.29 -1.13
C HIS A 54 -15.62 52.47 0.10
N PRO A 55 -16.05 53.12 1.20
CA PRO A 55 -15.17 53.38 2.33
C PRO A 55 -14.60 52.09 2.94
N ALA A 56 -13.39 52.13 3.50
CA ALA A 56 -12.73 50.94 4.07
C ALA A 56 -13.56 50.20 5.14
N ASN A 57 -14.52 50.88 5.79
CA ASN A 57 -15.45 50.29 6.76
C ASN A 57 -16.80 49.86 6.16
N TRP A 58 -16.97 49.87 4.84
CA TRP A 58 -18.25 49.62 4.16
C TRP A 58 -18.89 48.30 4.57
N LEU A 59 -18.07 47.25 4.70
CA LEU A 59 -18.49 45.90 5.08
C LEU A 59 -19.02 45.82 6.53
N TYR A 60 -18.56 46.73 7.39
CA TYR A 60 -18.95 46.84 8.80
C TYR A 60 -20.09 47.85 9.03
N ARG A 61 -20.40 48.72 8.05
CA ARG A 61 -21.57 49.60 8.12
C ARG A 61 -22.85 48.78 8.03
N TYR A 62 -23.84 49.14 8.84
CA TYR A 62 -25.16 48.49 8.92
C TYR A 62 -25.12 46.98 9.23
N ASP A 63 -24.09 46.52 9.94
CA ASP A 63 -23.98 45.14 10.44
C ASP A 63 -24.05 44.05 9.34
N ARG A 64 -23.75 44.40 8.09
CA ARG A 64 -23.93 43.53 6.91
C ARG A 64 -23.15 42.22 7.03
N LEU A 65 -21.87 42.31 7.40
CA LEU A 65 -21.00 41.15 7.58
C LEU A 65 -21.49 40.24 8.70
N ASN A 66 -21.88 40.81 9.84
CA ASN A 66 -22.36 40.07 10.99
C ASN A 66 -23.71 39.41 10.69
N THR A 67 -24.59 40.07 9.94
CA THR A 67 -25.85 39.48 9.46
C THR A 67 -25.60 38.27 8.56
N LEU A 68 -24.75 38.40 7.54
CA LEU A 68 -24.43 37.29 6.63
C LEU A 68 -23.71 36.15 7.35
N ARG A 69 -22.82 36.48 8.29
CA ARG A 69 -22.17 35.51 9.18
C ARG A 69 -23.22 34.77 10.01
N ALA A 70 -24.10 35.47 10.71
CA ALA A 70 -25.13 34.87 11.56
C ALA A 70 -26.08 33.98 10.75
N GLN A 71 -26.47 34.41 9.54
CA GLN A 71 -27.29 33.62 8.61
C GLN A 71 -26.56 32.36 8.13
N THR A 72 -25.27 32.47 7.79
CA THR A 72 -24.42 31.32 7.46
C THR A 72 -24.38 30.32 8.61
N GLU A 73 -24.09 30.79 9.83
CA GLU A 73 -24.05 29.94 11.02
C GLU A 73 -25.41 29.26 11.27
N ALA A 74 -26.53 29.96 11.07
CA ALA A 74 -27.87 29.39 11.22
C ALA A 74 -28.14 28.27 10.21
N GLN A 75 -27.88 28.52 8.92
CA GLN A 75 -28.09 27.52 7.87
C GLN A 75 -27.20 26.27 8.07
N ILE A 76 -25.96 26.46 8.54
CA ILE A 76 -25.07 25.34 8.83
C ILE A 76 -25.48 24.60 10.11
N ARG A 77 -26.06 25.27 11.12
CA ARG A 77 -26.69 24.59 12.26
C ARG A 77 -27.87 23.72 11.83
N GLU A 78 -28.72 24.21 10.92
CA GLU A 78 -29.81 23.43 10.35
C GLU A 78 -29.30 22.21 9.58
N PHE A 79 -28.25 22.38 8.77
CA PHE A 79 -27.58 21.26 8.11
C PHE A 79 -27.00 20.26 9.11
N ALA A 80 -26.36 20.71 10.18
CA ALA A 80 -25.81 19.83 11.21
C ALA A 80 -26.92 19.00 11.89
N ALA A 81 -28.07 19.61 12.17
CA ALA A 81 -29.25 18.92 12.72
C ALA A 81 -29.82 17.89 11.71
N TYR A 82 -29.95 18.27 10.44
CA TYR A 82 -30.36 17.34 9.37
C TYR A 82 -29.39 16.17 9.23
N ALA A 83 -28.09 16.44 9.22
CA ALA A 83 -27.03 15.43 9.14
C ALA A 83 -27.12 14.46 10.33
N ASN A 84 -27.29 14.97 11.55
CA ASN A 84 -27.43 14.14 12.75
C ASN A 84 -28.63 13.18 12.64
N THR A 85 -29.79 13.67 12.20
CA THR A 85 -30.98 12.84 11.98
C THR A 85 -30.76 11.78 10.90
N SER A 86 -30.14 12.16 9.78
CA SER A 86 -29.79 11.22 8.70
C SER A 86 -28.85 10.12 9.19
N ILE A 87 -27.82 10.48 9.97
CA ILE A 87 -26.86 9.51 10.52
C ILE A 87 -27.54 8.53 11.48
N ARG A 88 -28.41 9.01 12.38
CA ARG A 88 -29.15 8.14 13.30
C ARG A 88 -30.02 7.12 12.55
N SER A 89 -30.71 7.56 11.50
CA SER A 89 -31.49 6.67 10.63
C SER A 89 -30.63 5.60 9.96
N GLN A 90 -29.45 5.98 9.44
CA GLN A 90 -28.50 5.02 8.86
C GLN A 90 -27.94 4.04 9.91
N GLN A 91 -27.67 4.49 11.13
CA GLN A 91 -27.20 3.63 12.22
C GLN A 91 -28.24 2.60 12.62
N LEU A 92 -29.52 2.98 12.71
CA LEU A 92 -30.61 2.05 12.98
C LEU A 92 -30.68 0.96 11.92
N TYR A 93 -30.72 1.35 10.64
CA TYR A 93 -30.68 0.39 9.52
C TYR A 93 -29.44 -0.52 9.60
N ALA A 94 -28.27 0.05 9.86
CA ALA A 94 -27.02 -0.71 9.98
C ALA A 94 -27.05 -1.72 11.13
N VAL A 95 -27.62 -1.37 12.28
CA VAL A 95 -27.78 -2.27 13.44
C VAL A 95 -28.72 -3.43 13.11
N GLU A 96 -29.83 -3.17 12.43
CA GLU A 96 -30.78 -4.20 11.99
C GLU A 96 -30.15 -5.15 10.97
N GLN A 97 -29.49 -4.61 9.95
CA GLN A 97 -28.81 -5.43 8.94
C GLN A 97 -27.68 -6.26 9.56
N ALA A 98 -26.91 -5.71 10.50
CA ALA A 98 -25.83 -6.42 11.17
C ALA A 98 -26.32 -7.69 11.90
N GLN A 99 -27.52 -7.68 12.50
CA GLN A 99 -28.09 -8.86 13.14
C GLN A 99 -28.41 -9.97 12.12
N SER A 100 -29.11 -9.62 11.03
CA SER A 100 -29.46 -10.56 9.96
C SER A 100 -28.21 -11.12 9.27
N HIS A 101 -27.24 -10.26 8.97
CA HIS A 101 -25.99 -10.65 8.31
C HIS A 101 -25.11 -11.51 9.21
N ALA A 102 -25.05 -11.23 10.52
CA ALA A 102 -24.28 -12.00 11.47
C ALA A 102 -24.75 -13.46 11.50
N GLU A 103 -26.06 -13.71 11.60
CA GLU A 103 -26.60 -15.06 11.58
C GLU A 103 -26.27 -15.79 10.27
N GLN A 104 -26.52 -15.14 9.13
CA GLN A 104 -26.26 -15.75 7.83
C GLN A 104 -24.78 -16.11 7.65
N LEU A 105 -23.87 -15.23 8.07
CA LEU A 105 -22.44 -15.51 8.02
C LEU A 105 -22.02 -16.62 8.99
N VAL A 106 -22.61 -16.70 10.19
CA VAL A 106 -22.30 -17.76 11.16
C VAL A 106 -22.74 -19.12 10.62
N ARG A 107 -23.97 -19.21 10.08
CA ARG A 107 -24.46 -20.43 9.42
C ARG A 107 -23.56 -20.83 8.25
N LEU A 108 -23.19 -19.86 7.39
CA LEU A 108 -22.26 -20.12 6.29
C LEU A 108 -20.87 -20.54 6.78
N GLY A 109 -20.38 -19.98 7.89
CA GLY A 109 -19.07 -20.27 8.46
C GLY A 109 -18.96 -21.64 9.13
N LEU A 110 -20.03 -22.11 9.77
CA LEU A 110 -20.12 -23.48 10.29
C LEU A 110 -20.29 -24.51 9.16
N GLY A 111 -20.86 -24.10 8.03
CA GLY A 111 -21.10 -25.00 6.89
C GLY A 111 -22.35 -25.86 7.10
N THR A 112 -22.41 -27.02 6.44
CA THR A 112 -23.57 -27.91 6.51
C THR A 112 -23.61 -28.60 7.88
N PRO A 113 -24.68 -28.41 8.69
CA PRO A 113 -24.79 -29.10 9.96
C PRO A 113 -24.96 -30.61 9.78
N PRO A 114 -24.54 -31.42 10.77
CA PRO A 114 -24.85 -32.85 10.81
C PRO A 114 -26.37 -33.09 10.80
N GLU A 115 -26.77 -34.29 10.35
CA GLU A 115 -28.18 -34.66 10.32
C GLU A 115 -28.81 -34.59 11.73
N GLY A 116 -29.98 -33.95 11.85
CA GLY A 116 -30.68 -33.77 13.12
C GLY A 116 -30.15 -32.63 14.01
N VAL A 117 -29.10 -31.91 13.60
CA VAL A 117 -28.55 -30.77 14.36
C VAL A 117 -29.15 -29.45 13.85
N THR A 118 -29.84 -28.74 14.74
CA THR A 118 -30.32 -27.38 14.48
C THR A 118 -29.38 -26.38 15.16
N LEU A 119 -28.89 -25.41 14.40
CA LEU A 119 -28.09 -24.31 14.94
C LEU A 119 -28.99 -23.19 15.46
N ASP A 120 -29.00 -23.05 16.80
CA ASP A 120 -29.62 -21.92 17.48
C ASP A 120 -28.70 -20.71 17.43
N PHE A 121 -29.23 -19.59 16.93
CA PHE A 121 -28.52 -18.32 16.88
C PHE A 121 -29.28 -17.30 17.73
N ASN A 122 -28.62 -16.77 18.75
CA ASN A 122 -29.17 -15.75 19.63
C ASN A 122 -29.08 -14.38 18.96
N ARG A 123 -30.21 -13.86 18.48
CA ARG A 123 -30.31 -12.46 18.01
C ARG A 123 -30.57 -11.54 19.20
N LEU A 124 -29.72 -10.54 19.37
CA LEU A 124 -29.93 -9.50 20.37
C LEU A 124 -31.12 -8.62 19.96
N PRO A 125 -32.04 -8.26 20.89
CA PRO A 125 -33.07 -7.27 20.59
C PRO A 125 -32.44 -5.92 20.26
N THR A 126 -32.99 -5.19 19.29
CA THR A 126 -32.46 -3.88 18.85
C THR A 126 -32.35 -2.89 20.01
N GLU A 127 -33.23 -3.00 21.01
CA GLU A 127 -33.22 -2.19 22.24
C GLU A 127 -31.94 -2.40 23.05
N ALA A 128 -31.38 -3.61 23.07
CA ALA A 128 -30.09 -3.91 23.73
C ALA A 128 -28.88 -3.35 22.95
N LEU A 129 -29.11 -2.82 21.75
CA LEU A 129 -28.13 -2.15 20.90
C LEU A 129 -28.45 -0.66 20.73
N SER A 130 -29.43 -0.13 21.48
CA SER A 130 -29.83 1.27 21.41
C SER A 130 -28.72 2.23 21.81
N ASP A 131 -27.75 1.80 22.63
CA ASP A 131 -26.57 2.60 22.95
C ASP A 131 -25.62 2.78 21.75
N LEU A 132 -25.68 1.91 20.74
CA LEU A 132 -25.01 2.10 19.45
C LEU A 132 -25.72 3.16 18.60
N ILE A 133 -27.03 3.28 18.80
CA ILE A 133 -27.93 4.25 18.15
C ILE A 133 -28.03 5.47 19.06
N GLY A 134 -27.05 6.35 19.00
CA GLY A 134 -27.08 7.50 19.91
C GLY A 134 -26.25 7.34 21.19
N PHE A 135 -25.12 6.63 21.10
CA PHE A 135 -23.81 7.10 21.65
C PHE A 135 -23.53 8.58 21.30
N LEU A 136 -24.41 9.14 20.46
CA LEU A 136 -24.50 10.38 19.73
C LEU A 136 -25.73 11.25 20.15
N SER A 137 -26.22 11.14 21.39
CA SER A 137 -27.21 12.04 22.00
C SER A 137 -26.67 13.48 22.14
N ASP A 138 -27.49 14.43 22.60
CA ASP A 138 -27.03 15.81 22.84
C ASP A 138 -25.85 15.80 23.81
N GLY A 139 -24.70 16.36 23.39
CA GLY A 139 -23.44 16.33 24.16
C GLY A 139 -22.43 15.22 23.78
N SER A 140 -22.76 14.33 22.84
CA SER A 140 -21.83 13.30 22.35
C SER A 140 -20.65 13.82 21.50
N PRO A 141 -19.61 12.99 21.26
CA PRO A 141 -18.55 13.32 20.31
C PRO A 141 -19.02 13.61 18.87
N LEU A 142 -20.05 12.92 18.35
CA LEU A 142 -20.59 13.21 17.01
C LEU A 142 -21.38 14.53 17.00
N SER A 143 -22.33 14.71 17.92
CA SER A 143 -23.18 15.90 17.94
C SER A 143 -22.34 17.15 18.18
N SER A 144 -21.33 17.07 19.04
CA SER A 144 -20.31 18.14 19.21
C SER A 144 -19.52 18.38 17.92
N SER A 145 -19.05 17.31 17.24
CA SER A 145 -18.30 17.44 15.98
C SER A 145 -19.11 18.03 14.83
N LEU A 146 -20.42 17.79 14.80
CA LEU A 146 -21.34 18.40 13.83
C LEU A 146 -21.67 19.85 14.19
N ALA A 147 -21.84 20.16 15.48
CA ALA A 147 -22.09 21.52 15.95
C ALA A 147 -20.90 22.46 15.68
N GLU A 148 -19.66 21.95 15.78
CA GLU A 148 -18.44 22.69 15.44
C GLU A 148 -18.43 23.23 13.99
N LEU A 149 -19.13 22.58 13.05
CA LEU A 149 -19.20 23.01 11.65
C LEU A 149 -19.79 24.42 11.50
N ALA A 150 -20.76 24.78 12.35
CA ALA A 150 -21.42 26.08 12.25
C ALA A 150 -20.49 27.23 12.63
N GLY A 151 -19.67 27.05 13.67
CA GLY A 151 -18.73 28.08 14.14
C GLY A 151 -17.64 28.40 13.11
N SER A 152 -17.11 27.38 12.43
CA SER A 152 -16.10 27.58 11.37
C SER A 152 -16.67 28.22 10.11
N ALA A 153 -17.92 27.91 9.77
CA ALA A 153 -18.54 28.39 8.53
C ALA A 153 -18.76 29.91 8.50
N GLY A 154 -19.27 30.48 9.60
CA GLY A 154 -19.48 31.93 9.70
C GLY A 154 -18.19 32.72 9.56
N GLN A 155 -17.12 32.26 10.21
CA GLN A 155 -15.79 32.88 10.13
C GLN A 155 -15.20 32.75 8.72
N ALA A 156 -15.34 31.58 8.07
CA ALA A 156 -14.84 31.36 6.72
C ALA A 156 -15.48 32.30 5.68
N VAL A 157 -16.78 32.58 5.80
CA VAL A 157 -17.47 33.57 4.96
C VAL A 157 -16.94 34.98 5.23
N ALA A 158 -16.78 35.34 6.51
CA ALA A 158 -16.25 36.65 6.88
C ALA A 158 -14.84 36.88 6.36
N ASP A 159 -13.92 35.93 6.56
CA ASP A 159 -12.53 36.00 6.12
C ASP A 159 -12.42 36.06 4.60
N GLY A 160 -13.22 35.25 3.90
CA GLY A 160 -13.24 35.21 2.43
C GLY A 160 -13.73 36.53 1.83
N LEU A 161 -14.75 37.16 2.44
CA LEU A 161 -15.24 38.48 2.03
C LEU A 161 -14.22 39.58 2.32
N VAL A 162 -13.68 39.65 3.55
CA VAL A 162 -12.69 40.66 3.94
C VAL A 162 -11.44 40.57 3.06
N THR A 163 -10.89 39.37 2.90
CA THR A 163 -9.69 39.12 2.07
C THR A 163 -9.97 39.41 0.61
N GLY A 164 -11.11 38.93 0.09
CA GLY A 164 -11.49 39.10 -1.31
C GLY A 164 -11.65 40.57 -1.70
N LEU A 165 -12.35 41.35 -0.86
CA LEU A 165 -12.53 42.78 -1.08
C LEU A 165 -11.20 43.54 -0.93
N ALA A 166 -10.40 43.23 0.09
CA ALA A 166 -9.09 43.87 0.30
C ALA A 166 -8.12 43.63 -0.87
N LEU A 167 -8.17 42.45 -1.49
CA LEU A 167 -7.33 42.09 -2.65
C LEU A 167 -7.95 42.48 -4.00
N GLY A 168 -9.09 43.17 -4.01
CA GLY A 168 -9.77 43.62 -5.23
C GLY A 168 -10.26 42.49 -6.13
N TRP A 169 -10.59 41.33 -5.56
CA TRP A 169 -11.06 40.18 -6.33
C TRP A 169 -12.45 40.41 -6.89
N ASN A 170 -12.69 39.96 -8.12
CA ASN A 170 -14.03 39.97 -8.69
C ASN A 170 -15.00 39.04 -7.91
N PRO A 171 -16.32 39.30 -7.94
CA PRO A 171 -17.31 38.57 -7.13
C PRO A 171 -17.29 37.04 -7.32
N ARG A 172 -16.98 36.57 -8.53
CA ARG A 172 -16.91 35.13 -8.83
C ARG A 172 -15.74 34.47 -8.10
N ARG A 173 -14.58 35.13 -8.03
CA ARG A 173 -13.40 34.63 -7.32
C ARG A 173 -13.62 34.61 -5.81
N ILE A 174 -14.26 35.65 -5.26
CA ILE A 174 -14.63 35.71 -3.82
C ILE A 174 -15.55 34.53 -3.47
N ALA A 175 -16.63 34.35 -4.22
CA ALA A 175 -17.55 33.24 -4.00
C ALA A 175 -16.89 31.86 -4.15
N ALA A 176 -15.98 31.68 -5.12
CA ALA A 176 -15.24 30.43 -5.28
C ALA A 176 -14.33 30.11 -4.06
N SER A 177 -13.66 31.12 -3.50
CA SER A 177 -12.82 30.97 -2.30
C SER A 177 -13.66 30.59 -1.08
N ILE A 178 -14.80 31.26 -0.87
CA ILE A 178 -15.72 30.96 0.23
C ILE A 178 -16.30 29.54 0.07
N ARG A 179 -16.68 29.16 -1.16
CA ARG A 179 -17.16 27.81 -1.47
C ARG A 179 -16.14 26.73 -1.12
N GLN A 180 -14.85 26.98 -1.38
CA GLN A 180 -13.79 26.04 -1.07
C GLN A 180 -13.66 25.83 0.44
N ALA A 181 -13.73 26.91 1.23
CA ALA A 181 -13.66 26.84 2.69
C ALA A 181 -14.87 26.07 3.26
N LEU A 182 -16.09 26.45 2.86
CA LEU A 182 -17.34 25.80 3.28
C LEU A 182 -17.43 24.34 2.80
N GLY A 183 -16.87 24.02 1.63
CA GLY A 183 -16.79 22.65 1.12
C GLY A 183 -16.08 21.68 2.07
N GLY A 184 -15.16 22.18 2.92
CA GLY A 184 -14.52 21.39 3.97
C GLY A 184 -15.51 20.85 5.01
N ASP A 185 -16.54 21.62 5.37
CA ASP A 185 -17.54 21.24 6.36
C ASP A 185 -18.43 20.10 5.85
N LEU A 186 -18.85 20.17 4.58
CA LEU A 186 -19.59 19.08 3.94
C LEU A 186 -18.76 17.79 3.90
N VAL A 187 -17.47 17.88 3.52
CA VAL A 187 -16.57 16.72 3.50
C VAL A 187 -16.41 16.11 4.89
N ARG A 188 -16.34 16.95 5.94
CA ARG A 188 -16.28 16.49 7.33
C ARG A 188 -17.57 15.80 7.76
N ALA A 189 -18.74 16.37 7.44
CA ALA A 189 -20.04 15.78 7.74
C ALA A 189 -20.23 14.42 7.06
N LEU A 190 -19.89 14.30 5.77
CA LEU A 190 -19.95 13.03 5.04
C LEU A 190 -19.01 11.97 5.62
N ARG A 191 -17.80 12.36 6.03
CA ARG A 191 -16.84 11.46 6.69
C ARG A 191 -17.38 10.93 8.01
N LEU A 192 -17.96 11.81 8.83
CA LEU A 192 -18.57 11.45 10.10
C LEU A 192 -19.74 10.47 9.88
N ALA A 193 -20.65 10.80 8.96
CA ALA A 193 -21.80 9.97 8.64
C ALA A 193 -21.39 8.53 8.29
N ARG A 194 -20.47 8.39 7.33
CA ARG A 194 -19.97 7.08 6.92
C ARG A 194 -19.26 6.33 8.05
N THR A 195 -18.43 7.02 8.83
CA THR A 195 -17.64 6.40 9.90
C THR A 195 -18.56 5.85 10.99
N GLU A 196 -19.55 6.65 11.41
CA GLU A 196 -20.46 6.27 12.49
C GLU A 196 -21.48 5.20 12.07
N THR A 197 -21.97 5.23 10.83
CA THR A 197 -22.81 4.15 10.27
C THR A 197 -22.06 2.81 10.24
N LEU A 198 -20.81 2.81 9.74
CA LEU A 198 -20.01 1.57 9.68
C LEU A 198 -19.56 1.09 11.06
N ARG A 199 -19.30 2.01 12.00
CA ARG A 199 -19.01 1.67 13.40
C ARG A 199 -20.20 0.97 14.05
N ALA A 200 -21.41 1.51 13.92
CA ALA A 200 -22.62 0.90 14.46
C ALA A 200 -22.86 -0.52 13.90
N TYR A 201 -22.68 -0.70 12.58
CA TYR A 201 -22.75 -2.03 11.95
C TYR A 201 -21.77 -3.02 12.60
N ARG A 202 -20.47 -2.66 12.67
CA ARG A 202 -19.41 -3.53 13.18
C ARG A 202 -19.62 -3.90 14.64
N GLU A 203 -20.00 -2.92 15.46
CA GLU A 203 -20.19 -3.13 16.88
C GLU A 203 -21.45 -3.97 17.15
N SER A 204 -22.52 -3.78 16.37
CA SER A 204 -23.67 -4.68 16.39
C SER A 204 -23.28 -6.11 15.99
N THR A 205 -22.48 -6.29 14.92
CA THR A 205 -21.96 -7.61 14.52
C THR A 205 -21.14 -8.24 15.66
N ARG A 206 -20.22 -7.49 16.28
CA ARG A 206 -19.37 -7.97 17.38
C ARG A 206 -20.19 -8.44 18.58
N ARG A 207 -21.19 -7.66 19.00
CA ARG A 207 -22.08 -8.02 20.12
C ARG A 207 -22.92 -9.25 19.82
N ASN A 208 -23.42 -9.40 18.58
CA ASN A 208 -24.06 -10.64 18.14
C ASN A 208 -23.09 -11.82 18.21
N TYR A 209 -21.82 -11.63 17.84
CA TYR A 209 -20.82 -12.69 17.99
C TYR A 209 -20.51 -13.02 19.45
N GLN A 210 -20.43 -12.02 20.34
CA GLN A 210 -20.28 -12.23 21.78
C GLN A 210 -21.44 -13.04 22.37
N ALA A 211 -22.68 -12.72 21.98
CA ALA A 211 -23.88 -13.43 22.39
C ALA A 211 -23.95 -14.88 21.89
N ASN A 212 -23.11 -15.24 20.92
CA ASN A 212 -23.01 -16.57 20.31
C ASN A 212 -21.60 -17.17 20.48
N SER A 213 -20.91 -16.83 21.58
CA SER A 213 -19.59 -17.37 21.96
C SER A 213 -19.57 -18.89 22.19
N ASN A 214 -20.74 -19.51 22.35
CA ASN A 214 -20.90 -20.96 22.35
C ASN A 214 -20.46 -21.60 21.02
N VAL A 215 -20.64 -20.92 19.88
CA VAL A 215 -20.26 -21.43 18.54
C VAL A 215 -19.15 -20.64 17.85
N LEU A 216 -18.67 -19.54 18.45
CA LEU A 216 -17.64 -18.67 17.89
C LEU A 216 -16.41 -18.57 18.80
N HIS A 217 -15.23 -18.58 18.20
CA HIS A 217 -13.97 -18.18 18.84
C HIS A 217 -13.78 -16.66 18.82
N GLY A 218 -14.29 -16.00 17.79
CA GLY A 218 -14.01 -14.60 17.52
C GLY A 218 -14.47 -14.15 16.14
N TRP A 219 -13.70 -13.26 15.54
CA TRP A 219 -13.94 -12.77 14.19
C TRP A 219 -12.66 -12.67 13.37
N ILE A 220 -12.83 -12.66 12.05
CA ILE A 220 -11.78 -12.55 11.05
C ILE A 220 -11.93 -11.20 10.35
N TRP A 221 -10.85 -10.43 10.25
CA TRP A 221 -10.85 -9.13 9.59
C TRP A 221 -11.01 -9.27 8.07
N MET A 222 -12.08 -8.69 7.52
CA MET A 222 -12.34 -8.70 6.08
C MET A 222 -12.18 -7.30 5.47
N SER A 223 -11.16 -7.13 4.63
CA SER A 223 -11.00 -5.97 3.77
C SER A 223 -11.48 -6.27 2.34
N ALA A 224 -11.56 -5.22 1.50
CA ALA A 224 -11.99 -5.35 0.12
C ALA A 224 -10.94 -5.98 -0.83
N ARG A 225 -9.66 -6.04 -0.41
CA ARG A 225 -8.53 -6.59 -1.15
C ARG A 225 -8.50 -6.22 -2.63
N ASN A 226 -8.52 -4.92 -2.93
CA ASN A 226 -8.38 -4.44 -4.30
C ASN A 226 -7.28 -3.39 -4.42
N GLU A 227 -6.98 -2.96 -5.64
CA GLU A 227 -5.91 -1.98 -5.91
C GLU A 227 -6.19 -0.61 -5.28
N ARG A 228 -7.44 -0.33 -4.88
CA ARG A 228 -7.82 0.89 -4.16
C ARG A 228 -7.73 0.75 -2.63
N THR A 229 -7.42 -0.45 -2.13
CA THR A 229 -7.15 -0.64 -0.70
C THR A 229 -5.67 -0.56 -0.43
N CYS A 230 -5.34 0.12 0.67
CA CYS A 230 -3.98 0.38 1.10
C CYS A 230 -3.32 -0.91 1.65
N GLY A 231 -2.00 -0.91 1.86
CA GLY A 231 -1.25 -2.07 2.35
C GLY A 231 -1.72 -2.56 3.73
N MET A 232 -2.21 -1.66 4.60
CA MET A 232 -2.79 -2.05 5.89
C MET A 232 -4.02 -2.95 5.73
N CYS A 233 -4.91 -2.64 4.78
CA CYS A 233 -6.08 -3.48 4.49
C CYS A 233 -5.70 -4.89 4.03
N TRP A 234 -4.60 -5.02 3.28
CA TRP A 234 -4.06 -6.32 2.86
C TRP A 234 -3.40 -7.05 4.03
N ALA A 235 -2.63 -6.35 4.86
CA ALA A 235 -2.00 -6.90 6.05
C ALA A 235 -3.02 -7.45 7.06
N MET A 236 -4.12 -6.72 7.27
CA MET A 236 -5.14 -7.11 8.23
C MET A 236 -6.08 -8.21 7.70
N HIS A 237 -6.23 -8.38 6.37
CA HIS A 237 -7.19 -9.37 5.87
C HIS A 237 -6.86 -10.79 6.33
N GLY A 238 -7.85 -11.51 6.85
CA GLY A 238 -7.68 -12.88 7.35
C GLY A 238 -7.08 -12.97 8.75
N THR A 239 -6.71 -11.86 9.38
CA THR A 239 -6.28 -11.87 10.79
C THR A 239 -7.46 -12.20 11.71
N LYS A 240 -7.20 -13.02 12.72
CA LYS A 240 -8.18 -13.49 13.71
C LYS A 240 -8.11 -12.62 14.96
N HIS A 241 -9.28 -12.29 15.50
CA HIS A 241 -9.48 -11.37 16.60
C HIS A 241 -10.47 -11.94 17.61
N GLY A 242 -10.28 -11.61 18.89
CA GLY A 242 -11.17 -12.05 19.96
C GLY A 242 -12.52 -11.34 19.94
N LEU A 243 -13.51 -11.91 20.63
CA LEU A 243 -14.85 -11.35 20.73
C LEU A 243 -14.89 -9.99 21.44
N ASP A 244 -13.92 -9.70 22.31
CA ASP A 244 -13.79 -8.42 23.03
C ASP A 244 -13.00 -7.36 22.25
N GLU A 245 -12.39 -7.73 21.11
CA GLU A 245 -11.66 -6.78 20.28
C GLU A 245 -12.61 -6.06 19.31
N MET A 246 -12.66 -4.74 19.40
CA MET A 246 -13.34 -3.90 18.41
C MET A 246 -12.54 -3.80 17.11
N LEU A 247 -13.25 -3.80 15.97
CA LEU A 247 -12.66 -3.47 14.68
C LEU A 247 -12.43 -1.94 14.59
N ASP A 248 -11.21 -1.52 14.92
CA ASP A 248 -10.76 -0.13 15.01
C ASP A 248 -10.18 0.42 13.69
N ASP A 249 -10.96 0.33 12.60
CA ASP A 249 -10.56 0.84 11.28
C ASP A 249 -10.34 2.37 11.27
N HIS A 250 -9.66 2.88 10.24
CA HIS A 250 -9.52 4.32 10.03
C HIS A 250 -10.86 4.97 9.63
N PRO A 251 -11.00 6.32 9.74
CA PRO A 251 -12.17 7.02 9.22
C PRO A 251 -12.45 6.69 7.76
N ASN A 252 -13.72 6.53 7.39
CA ASN A 252 -14.19 6.00 6.09
C ASN A 252 -13.76 4.55 5.76
N GLY A 253 -13.05 3.88 6.66
CA GLY A 253 -12.58 2.51 6.51
C GLY A 253 -13.76 1.57 6.27
N ARG A 254 -13.59 0.63 5.34
CA ARG A 254 -14.68 -0.23 4.84
C ARG A 254 -14.65 -1.62 5.44
N CYS A 255 -13.64 -1.98 6.23
CA CYS A 255 -13.45 -3.36 6.66
C CYS A 255 -14.64 -3.86 7.50
N THR A 256 -14.86 -5.17 7.53
CA THR A 256 -15.95 -5.78 8.33
C THR A 256 -15.47 -7.08 8.94
N MET A 257 -16.29 -7.66 9.81
CA MET A 257 -16.02 -8.90 10.52
C MET A 257 -16.65 -10.08 9.76
N LEU A 258 -15.89 -11.15 9.58
CA LEU A 258 -16.43 -12.49 9.30
C LEU A 258 -16.36 -13.30 10.61
N PRO A 259 -17.24 -14.29 10.84
CA PRO A 259 -17.18 -15.09 12.05
C PRO A 259 -15.99 -16.05 11.99
N TRP A 260 -15.25 -16.14 13.10
CA TRP A 260 -14.31 -17.23 13.33
C TRP A 260 -15.04 -18.30 14.15
N THR A 261 -15.62 -19.26 13.44
CA THR A 261 -16.43 -20.33 14.02
C THR A 261 -15.56 -21.38 14.70
N LYS A 262 -16.13 -22.05 15.70
CA LYS A 262 -15.59 -23.32 16.21
C LYS A 262 -15.73 -24.42 15.15
N THR A 263 -14.89 -25.44 15.23
CA THR A 263 -15.02 -26.64 14.41
C THR A 263 -16.19 -27.50 14.87
N TRP A 264 -16.71 -28.36 14.01
CA TRP A 264 -17.73 -29.33 14.41
C TRP A 264 -17.25 -30.27 15.52
N ALA A 265 -15.97 -30.67 15.48
CA ALA A 265 -15.36 -31.47 16.54
C ALA A 265 -15.35 -30.72 17.90
N GLU A 266 -15.05 -29.42 17.91
CA GLU A 266 -15.15 -28.58 19.12
C GLU A 266 -16.60 -28.43 19.63
N LEU A 267 -17.58 -28.64 18.77
CA LEU A 267 -19.01 -28.66 19.11
C LEU A 267 -19.53 -30.05 19.48
N GLY A 268 -18.66 -31.08 19.50
CA GLY A 268 -19.01 -32.46 19.88
C GLY A 268 -19.43 -33.36 18.72
N TYR A 269 -19.14 -32.97 17.47
CA TYR A 269 -19.49 -33.72 16.27
C TYR A 269 -18.22 -34.12 15.48
N ASP A 270 -17.70 -35.30 15.79
CA ASP A 270 -16.51 -35.84 15.13
C ASP A 270 -16.77 -36.29 13.69
N GLY A 271 -15.75 -36.15 12.83
CA GLY A 271 -15.80 -36.61 11.44
C GLY A 271 -16.59 -35.72 10.48
N VAL A 272 -17.11 -34.59 10.96
CA VAL A 272 -17.85 -33.62 10.14
C VAL A 272 -16.87 -32.57 9.61
N PRO A 273 -16.79 -32.36 8.28
CA PRO A 273 -15.81 -31.46 7.70
C PRO A 273 -16.14 -29.99 8.00
N ASP A 274 -15.13 -29.24 8.43
CA ASP A 274 -15.20 -27.79 8.60
C ASP A 274 -15.01 -27.05 7.27
N ASN A 275 -15.39 -25.78 7.25
CA ASN A 275 -15.06 -24.91 6.13
C ASN A 275 -13.56 -24.65 6.02
N PRO A 276 -13.02 -24.48 4.80
CA PRO A 276 -11.62 -24.14 4.61
C PRO A 276 -11.29 -22.80 5.26
N GLU A 277 -10.10 -22.72 5.84
CA GLU A 277 -9.59 -21.49 6.44
C GLU A 277 -9.40 -20.41 5.35
N LEU A 278 -9.72 -19.15 5.71
CA LEU A 278 -9.50 -18.02 4.83
C LEU A 278 -8.00 -17.74 4.68
N GLU A 279 -7.53 -17.69 3.43
CA GLU A 279 -6.14 -17.36 3.15
C GLU A 279 -5.81 -15.92 3.62
N PRO A 280 -4.73 -15.71 4.40
CA PRO A 280 -4.33 -14.39 4.85
C PRO A 280 -4.03 -13.43 3.69
N GLY A 281 -4.36 -12.16 3.89
CA GLY A 281 -4.14 -11.14 2.87
C GLY A 281 -2.68 -10.93 2.50
N SER A 282 -1.72 -11.20 3.41
CA SER A 282 -0.29 -11.20 3.09
C SER A 282 0.08 -12.24 2.03
N LYS A 283 -0.46 -13.45 2.13
CA LYS A 283 -0.24 -14.52 1.15
C LYS A 283 -0.94 -14.25 -0.17
N LEU A 284 -2.17 -13.74 -0.11
CA LEU A 284 -2.89 -13.31 -1.31
C LEU A 284 -2.18 -12.14 -2.02
N PHE A 285 -1.57 -11.22 -1.26
CA PHE A 285 -0.79 -10.11 -1.81
C PHE A 285 0.48 -10.59 -2.52
N GLU A 286 1.20 -11.55 -1.95
CA GLU A 286 2.39 -12.17 -2.56
C GLU A 286 2.07 -12.82 -3.93
N LYS A 287 0.86 -13.34 -4.11
CA LYS A 287 0.37 -13.94 -5.38
C LYS A 287 -0.02 -12.93 -6.46
N LEU A 288 -0.16 -11.65 -6.12
CA LEU A 288 -0.45 -10.62 -7.11
C LEU A 288 0.75 -10.41 -8.04
N ASN A 289 0.49 -9.99 -9.28
CA ASN A 289 1.56 -9.58 -10.16
C ASN A 289 2.28 -8.32 -9.61
N PRO A 290 3.55 -8.10 -9.99
CA PRO A 290 4.33 -6.95 -9.54
C PRO A 290 3.66 -5.60 -9.77
N GLU A 291 2.92 -5.42 -10.87
CA GLU A 291 2.24 -4.15 -11.15
C GLU A 291 1.18 -3.83 -10.09
N LYS A 292 0.36 -4.81 -9.70
CA LYS A 292 -0.68 -4.63 -8.68
C LYS A 292 -0.09 -4.44 -7.30
N GLN A 293 0.94 -5.21 -6.94
CA GLN A 293 1.64 -5.03 -5.66
C GLN A 293 2.18 -3.60 -5.52
N ARG A 294 2.77 -3.07 -6.60
CA ARG A 294 3.27 -1.70 -6.67
C ARG A 294 2.17 -0.66 -6.63
N ALA A 295 1.05 -0.89 -7.31
CA ALA A 295 -0.11 0.02 -7.28
C ALA A 295 -0.68 0.15 -5.86
N ILE A 296 -0.69 -0.95 -5.09
CA ILE A 296 -1.20 -1.00 -3.71
C ILE A 296 -0.25 -0.30 -2.72
N LEU A 297 1.05 -0.66 -2.74
CA LEU A 297 2.03 -0.13 -1.78
C LEU A 297 2.57 1.25 -2.17
N GLY A 298 2.47 1.62 -3.44
CA GLY A 298 3.27 2.68 -4.02
C GLY A 298 4.72 2.23 -4.26
N PRO A 299 5.46 2.92 -5.15
CA PRO A 299 6.74 2.44 -5.66
C PRO A 299 7.82 2.29 -4.57
N ALA A 300 7.92 3.25 -3.64
CA ALA A 300 8.96 3.23 -2.60
C ALA A 300 8.75 2.11 -1.56
N LYS A 301 7.52 1.93 -1.05
CA LYS A 301 7.20 0.84 -0.12
C LYS A 301 7.26 -0.51 -0.79
N TYR A 302 6.81 -0.61 -2.04
CA TYR A 302 6.95 -1.83 -2.83
C TYR A 302 8.40 -2.26 -2.95
N ALA A 303 9.28 -1.33 -3.32
CA ALA A 303 10.72 -1.61 -3.41
C ALA A 303 11.29 -2.07 -2.07
N ALA A 304 11.01 -1.35 -0.97
CA ALA A 304 11.50 -1.74 0.35
C ALA A 304 10.94 -3.10 0.83
N TRP A 305 9.66 -3.40 0.54
CA TRP A 305 9.04 -4.70 0.85
C TRP A 305 9.69 -5.83 0.05
N ARG A 306 9.83 -5.64 -1.27
CA ARG A 306 10.46 -6.62 -2.17
C ARG A 306 11.93 -6.86 -1.81
N ASP A 307 12.60 -5.83 -1.33
CA ASP A 307 13.98 -5.89 -0.86
C ASP A 307 14.12 -6.59 0.52
N GLY A 308 13.00 -6.95 1.16
CA GLY A 308 12.94 -7.66 2.43
C GLY A 308 13.09 -6.76 3.66
N ARG A 309 12.96 -5.43 3.52
CA ARG A 309 13.19 -4.49 4.62
C ARG A 309 12.08 -4.49 5.67
N PHE A 310 10.89 -4.93 5.29
CA PHE A 310 9.76 -5.12 6.20
C PHE A 310 8.79 -6.18 5.64
N THR A 311 8.03 -6.83 6.51
CA THR A 311 6.91 -7.72 6.16
C THR A 311 5.62 -6.92 6.06
N LEU A 312 4.64 -7.40 5.27
CA LEU A 312 3.38 -6.68 5.10
C LEU A 312 2.65 -6.40 6.44
N SER A 313 2.77 -7.29 7.43
CA SER A 313 2.18 -7.09 8.77
C SER A 313 2.75 -5.89 9.52
N GLN A 314 4.04 -5.54 9.31
CA GLN A 314 4.67 -4.39 9.96
C GLN A 314 4.12 -3.04 9.47
N ILE A 315 3.39 -3.03 8.34
CA ILE A 315 2.77 -1.82 7.77
C ILE A 315 1.62 -1.26 8.63
N VAL A 316 1.06 -2.09 9.50
CA VAL A 316 -0.07 -1.72 10.34
C VAL A 316 0.42 -0.86 11.50
N GLY A 317 0.00 0.39 11.51
CA GLY A 317 0.17 1.30 12.64
C GLY A 317 -1.12 1.38 13.45
N ARG A 318 -0.99 1.73 14.74
CA ARG A 318 -2.12 1.98 15.64
C ARG A 318 -1.90 3.31 16.35
N ARG A 319 -2.96 4.11 16.46
CA ARG A 319 -2.97 5.38 17.22
C ARG A 319 -4.23 5.45 18.05
N ASN A 320 -4.19 6.19 19.15
CA ASN A 320 -5.35 6.44 19.99
C ASN A 320 -5.79 7.90 19.86
N ASP A 321 -7.08 8.13 19.67
CA ASP A 321 -7.71 9.45 19.68
C ASP A 321 -8.58 9.59 20.94
N PRO A 322 -8.48 10.69 21.69
CA PRO A 322 -9.25 10.87 22.92
C PRO A 322 -10.78 10.80 22.74
N ARG A 323 -11.30 11.18 21.56
CA ARG A 323 -12.74 11.18 21.25
C ARG A 323 -13.19 9.89 20.57
N TRP A 324 -12.35 9.34 19.69
CA TRP A 324 -12.74 8.24 18.80
C TRP A 324 -12.17 6.88 19.18
N GLY A 325 -11.26 6.84 20.16
CA GLY A 325 -10.57 5.64 20.62
C GLY A 325 -9.44 5.21 19.69
N SER A 326 -9.13 3.93 19.74
CA SER A 326 -8.09 3.35 18.89
C SER A 326 -8.47 3.41 17.40
N MET A 327 -7.47 3.58 16.55
CA MET A 327 -7.57 3.52 15.10
C MET A 327 -6.31 2.89 14.51
N ARG A 328 -6.49 2.03 13.51
CA ARG A 328 -5.40 1.52 12.67
C ARG A 328 -5.14 2.45 11.48
N PHE A 329 -3.90 2.51 11.03
CA PHE A 329 -3.47 3.27 9.86
C PHE A 329 -2.35 2.55 9.13
N GLU A 330 -2.07 2.94 7.88
CA GLU A 330 -0.89 2.47 7.18
C GLU A 330 0.32 3.34 7.54
N ARG A 331 1.34 2.73 8.15
CA ARG A 331 2.60 3.41 8.48
C ARG A 331 3.25 3.99 7.23
N ASN A 332 3.88 5.15 7.37
CA ASN A 332 4.68 5.70 6.29
C ASN A 332 6.02 4.91 6.18
N LEU A 333 6.77 5.10 5.10
CA LEU A 333 8.00 4.32 4.89
C LEU A 333 9.09 4.63 5.93
N LYS A 334 9.19 5.89 6.38
CA LYS A 334 10.14 6.31 7.43
C LYS A 334 9.84 5.59 8.75
N ASP A 335 8.57 5.44 9.11
CA ASP A 335 8.18 4.68 10.31
C ASP A 335 8.59 3.21 10.23
N LEU A 336 8.69 2.63 9.03
CA LEU A 336 8.98 1.20 8.83
C LEU A 336 10.47 0.89 8.84
N ILE A 337 11.27 1.72 8.18
CA ILE A 337 12.68 1.40 7.88
C ILE A 337 13.66 2.54 8.23
N GLY A 338 13.17 3.59 8.91
CA GLY A 338 14.00 4.71 9.35
C GLY A 338 14.57 5.54 8.20
N GLU A 339 15.81 5.99 8.34
CA GLU A 339 16.48 6.89 7.39
C GLU A 339 16.70 6.25 6.00
N ASP A 340 16.72 4.92 5.90
CA ASP A 340 16.79 4.22 4.62
C ASP A 340 15.60 4.50 3.70
N ALA A 341 14.47 4.97 4.25
CA ALA A 341 13.30 5.39 3.47
C ALA A 341 13.66 6.40 2.37
N THR A 342 14.62 7.29 2.62
CA THR A 342 15.08 8.29 1.66
C THR A 342 15.65 7.65 0.39
N ASN A 343 16.38 6.53 0.53
CA ASN A 343 16.98 5.83 -0.61
C ASN A 343 15.91 5.20 -1.51
N TYR A 344 14.89 4.55 -0.94
CA TYR A 344 13.81 3.96 -1.72
C TYR A 344 12.92 5.03 -2.36
N THR A 345 12.68 6.16 -1.67
CA THR A 345 11.98 7.31 -2.25
C THR A 345 12.76 7.89 -3.44
N ARG A 346 14.09 8.02 -3.32
CA ARG A 346 14.96 8.46 -4.43
C ARG A 346 14.87 7.50 -5.63
N LEU A 347 14.98 6.19 -5.41
CA LEU A 347 14.86 5.19 -6.47
C LEU A 347 13.48 5.21 -7.13
N ALA A 348 12.41 5.35 -6.33
CA ALA A 348 11.06 5.48 -6.83
C ALA A 348 10.85 6.76 -7.66
N LEU A 349 11.49 7.88 -7.28
CA LEU A 349 11.45 9.11 -8.07
C LEU A 349 12.22 8.95 -9.39
N MET A 350 13.40 8.31 -9.37
CA MET A 350 14.18 8.03 -10.57
C MET A 350 13.41 7.20 -11.60
N GLN A 351 12.56 6.26 -11.15
CA GLN A 351 11.65 5.55 -12.06
C GLN A 351 10.79 6.51 -12.90
N THR A 352 10.32 7.61 -12.30
CA THR A 352 9.45 8.59 -12.99
C THR A 352 10.22 9.53 -13.91
N LEU A 353 11.52 9.71 -13.66
CA LEU A 353 12.42 10.49 -14.49
C LEU A 353 12.90 9.62 -15.67
N LYS A 354 12.19 9.71 -16.81
CA LYS A 354 12.43 8.91 -18.04
C LYS A 354 13.87 8.92 -18.59
N SER A 355 14.74 9.81 -18.12
CA SER A 355 16.08 10.04 -18.67
C SER A 355 17.22 10.04 -17.64
N ALA A 356 16.95 9.82 -16.35
CA ALA A 356 17.94 10.08 -15.29
C ALA A 356 18.18 8.88 -14.37
N GLY A 357 18.79 7.83 -14.91
CA GLY A 357 19.62 6.91 -14.12
C GLY A 357 21.02 7.49 -14.01
N ASN A 358 21.43 8.01 -12.85
CA ASN A 358 22.75 8.65 -12.71
C ASN A 358 23.90 7.63 -12.63
N SER A 359 23.63 6.34 -12.38
CA SER A 359 24.62 5.25 -12.35
C SER A 359 24.03 3.93 -12.85
N VAL A 360 24.88 3.01 -13.34
CA VAL A 360 24.45 1.63 -13.66
C VAL A 360 23.93 0.88 -12.45
N ASP A 361 24.49 1.12 -11.26
CA ASP A 361 24.02 0.48 -10.04
C ASP A 361 22.57 0.87 -9.71
N ASP A 362 22.18 2.11 -9.98
CA ASP A 362 20.78 2.56 -9.86
C ASP A 362 19.87 1.87 -10.87
N LEU A 363 20.30 1.73 -12.14
CA LEU A 363 19.52 1.03 -13.17
C LEU A 363 19.30 -0.44 -12.80
N VAL A 364 20.36 -1.10 -12.34
CA VAL A 364 20.30 -2.50 -11.89
C VAL A 364 19.38 -2.63 -10.67
N ARG A 365 19.46 -1.69 -9.70
CA ARG A 365 18.53 -1.64 -8.55
C ARG A 365 17.08 -1.43 -8.99
N ILE A 366 16.80 -0.53 -9.93
CA ILE A 366 15.45 -0.31 -10.48
C ILE A 366 14.90 -1.61 -11.09
N GLY A 367 15.70 -2.30 -11.90
CA GLY A 367 15.33 -3.57 -12.51
C GLY A 367 15.13 -4.69 -11.48
N TYR A 368 16.05 -4.85 -10.52
CA TYR A 368 15.98 -5.87 -9.47
C TYR A 368 14.76 -5.69 -8.55
N LEU A 369 14.53 -4.45 -8.11
CA LEU A 369 13.34 -4.09 -7.33
C LEU A 369 12.08 -4.09 -8.19
N GLY A 370 12.22 -4.37 -9.49
CA GLY A 370 11.19 -4.38 -10.51
C GLY A 370 10.33 -3.15 -10.47
N LEU A 371 10.91 -1.98 -10.15
CA LEU A 371 10.23 -0.69 -10.08
C LEU A 371 9.57 -0.36 -11.42
N ARG A 372 10.30 -0.60 -12.52
CA ARG A 372 9.81 -0.63 -13.91
C ARG A 372 10.70 -1.52 -14.76
N ASP A 373 10.23 -1.82 -15.96
CA ASP A 373 11.05 -2.42 -17.00
C ASP A 373 12.13 -1.43 -17.47
N LEU A 374 13.31 -1.97 -17.74
CA LEU A 374 14.42 -1.21 -18.31
C LEU A 374 14.30 -1.20 -19.83
N SER A 375 14.53 -0.04 -20.44
CA SER A 375 14.54 0.07 -21.90
C SER A 375 15.75 -0.66 -22.51
N PRO A 376 15.69 -1.05 -23.80
CA PRO A 376 16.84 -1.64 -24.48
C PRO A 376 18.11 -0.78 -24.42
N GLU A 377 17.97 0.55 -24.38
CA GLU A 377 19.09 1.48 -24.25
C GLU A 377 19.72 1.43 -22.85
N GLU A 378 18.91 1.37 -21.81
CA GLU A 378 19.40 1.23 -20.43
C GLU A 378 20.09 -0.12 -20.20
N ILE A 379 19.57 -1.18 -20.82
CA ILE A 379 20.22 -2.50 -20.79
C ILE A 379 21.57 -2.45 -21.50
N ARG A 380 21.66 -1.84 -22.70
CA ARG A 380 22.93 -1.64 -23.41
C ARG A 380 23.93 -0.84 -22.57
N ARG A 381 23.46 0.21 -21.90
CA ARG A 381 24.28 1.02 -20.99
C ARG A 381 24.84 0.18 -19.84
N ILE A 382 24.03 -0.68 -19.22
CA ILE A 382 24.49 -1.64 -18.20
C ILE A 382 25.61 -2.52 -18.76
N GLN A 383 25.43 -3.09 -19.95
CA GLN A 383 26.46 -3.95 -20.57
C GLN A 383 27.77 -3.18 -20.81
N GLU A 384 27.71 -1.99 -21.40
CA GLU A 384 28.92 -1.21 -21.75
C GLU A 384 29.69 -0.70 -20.53
N GLU A 385 28.98 -0.20 -19.52
CA GLU A 385 29.63 0.27 -18.29
C GLU A 385 30.18 -0.90 -17.47
N VAL A 386 29.45 -2.00 -17.30
CA VAL A 386 29.94 -3.18 -16.57
C VAL A 386 31.15 -3.82 -17.29
N ALA A 387 31.17 -3.84 -18.63
CA ALA A 387 32.32 -4.30 -19.39
C ALA A 387 33.58 -3.44 -19.19
N ARG A 388 33.48 -2.26 -18.59
CA ARG A 388 34.63 -1.40 -18.22
C ARG A 388 35.06 -1.56 -16.76
N MET A 389 34.28 -2.28 -15.95
CA MET A 389 34.56 -2.46 -14.53
C MET A 389 35.77 -3.37 -14.31
N PRO A 390 36.52 -3.16 -13.21
CA PRO A 390 37.64 -4.03 -12.86
C PRO A 390 37.15 -5.42 -12.44
N PHE A 391 38.05 -6.40 -12.47
CA PHE A 391 37.83 -7.68 -11.80
C PHE A 391 38.19 -7.54 -10.32
N ALA A 392 37.42 -8.19 -9.45
CA ALA A 392 37.65 -8.15 -8.02
C ALA A 392 38.99 -8.82 -7.66
N THR A 393 39.84 -8.12 -6.90
CA THR A 393 41.18 -8.57 -6.50
C THR A 393 41.26 -8.98 -5.03
N ARG A 394 40.12 -9.30 -4.41
CA ARG A 394 40.05 -9.72 -3.01
C ARG A 394 40.88 -10.98 -2.76
N THR A 395 41.33 -11.15 -1.53
CA THR A 395 42.11 -12.33 -1.15
C THR A 395 41.21 -13.55 -0.96
N VAL A 396 41.56 -14.68 -1.57
CA VAL A 396 40.86 -15.97 -1.45
C VAL A 396 41.80 -17.08 -0.99
N LYS A 397 41.26 -18.05 -0.25
CA LYS A 397 42.01 -19.21 0.24
C LYS A 397 42.17 -20.24 -0.87
N VAL A 398 43.42 -20.63 -1.16
CA VAL A 398 43.75 -21.63 -2.20
C VAL A 398 43.83 -23.04 -1.58
N PRO A 399 43.18 -24.06 -2.18
CA PRO A 399 43.30 -25.46 -1.79
C PRO A 399 44.75 -25.94 -1.81
N LEU A 400 45.12 -26.84 -0.90
CA LEU A 400 46.51 -27.31 -0.78
C LEU A 400 47.06 -27.88 -2.10
N VAL A 401 46.22 -28.59 -2.85
CA VAL A 401 46.55 -29.24 -4.12
C VAL A 401 46.91 -28.26 -5.25
N ASP A 402 46.47 -27.01 -5.13
CA ASP A 402 46.64 -25.98 -6.16
C ASP A 402 47.80 -25.02 -5.84
N ARG A 403 48.38 -25.11 -4.63
CA ARG A 403 49.45 -24.21 -4.18
C ARG A 403 50.76 -24.48 -4.94
N GLY A 404 51.54 -23.44 -5.14
CA GLY A 404 52.83 -23.47 -5.82
C GLY A 404 52.75 -23.45 -7.35
N LYS A 405 51.55 -23.52 -7.94
CA LYS A 405 51.36 -23.28 -9.39
C LYS A 405 51.62 -21.81 -9.71
N ILE A 406 52.17 -21.53 -10.90
CA ILE A 406 52.44 -20.17 -11.37
C ILE A 406 51.46 -19.86 -12.50
N ILE A 407 50.72 -18.77 -12.36
CA ILE A 407 49.73 -18.30 -13.32
C ILE A 407 49.95 -16.80 -13.51
N ASP A 408 50.14 -16.40 -14.77
CA ASP A 408 50.40 -15.01 -15.14
C ASP A 408 51.53 -14.35 -14.32
N GLY A 409 52.61 -15.13 -14.12
CA GLY A 409 53.77 -14.72 -13.31
C GLY A 409 53.57 -14.73 -11.79
N VAL A 410 52.39 -15.09 -11.28
CA VAL A 410 52.06 -15.12 -9.85
C VAL A 410 52.01 -16.55 -9.33
N GLN A 411 52.75 -16.84 -8.26
CA GLN A 411 52.69 -18.13 -7.57
C GLN A 411 51.46 -18.21 -6.66
N LEU A 412 50.70 -19.30 -6.73
CA LEU A 412 49.53 -19.52 -5.89
C LEU A 412 49.96 -19.90 -4.46
N GLU A 413 49.82 -18.97 -3.51
CA GLU A 413 50.09 -19.20 -2.09
C GLU A 413 48.85 -19.67 -1.32
N ARG A 414 48.92 -19.76 0.02
CA ARG A 414 47.75 -20.09 0.86
C ARG A 414 46.59 -19.12 0.63
N TYR A 415 46.92 -17.86 0.36
CA TYR A 415 46.01 -16.77 0.10
C TYR A 415 46.49 -16.02 -1.15
N THR A 416 45.64 -15.92 -2.17
CA THR A 416 45.98 -15.28 -3.46
C THR A 416 44.85 -14.34 -3.86
N ARG A 417 45.13 -13.38 -4.75
CA ARG A 417 44.06 -12.57 -5.35
C ARG A 417 43.04 -13.45 -6.09
N SER A 418 41.77 -13.10 -5.97
CA SER A 418 40.66 -13.86 -6.55
C SER A 418 40.75 -13.96 -8.06
N ASP A 419 41.12 -12.88 -8.73
CA ASP A 419 41.22 -12.80 -10.18
C ASP A 419 42.22 -13.82 -10.76
N ILE A 420 43.41 -13.93 -10.15
CA ILE A 420 44.43 -14.93 -10.51
C ILE A 420 43.93 -16.36 -10.22
N TYR A 421 43.30 -16.57 -9.07
CA TYR A 421 42.80 -17.91 -8.72
C TYR A 421 41.62 -18.34 -9.59
N HIS A 422 40.75 -17.42 -10.01
CA HIS A 422 39.66 -17.69 -10.96
C HIS A 422 40.23 -18.11 -12.32
N LEU A 423 41.20 -17.36 -12.88
CA LEU A 423 41.88 -17.75 -14.12
C LEU A 423 42.47 -19.16 -14.02
N TYR A 424 43.20 -19.44 -12.93
CA TYR A 424 43.76 -20.77 -12.68
C TYR A 424 42.70 -21.88 -12.74
N LYS A 425 41.56 -21.69 -12.06
CA LYS A 425 40.48 -22.69 -12.05
C LYS A 425 39.99 -23.01 -13.45
N HIS A 426 39.80 -21.98 -14.28
CA HIS A 426 39.28 -22.19 -15.63
C HIS A 426 40.30 -22.77 -16.61
N ILE A 427 41.61 -22.53 -16.39
CA ILE A 427 42.68 -23.27 -17.07
C ILE A 427 42.70 -24.74 -16.63
N LYS A 428 42.60 -25.00 -15.32
CA LYS A 428 42.55 -26.35 -14.74
C LYS A 428 41.35 -27.15 -15.27
N ASP A 429 40.20 -26.49 -15.43
CA ASP A 429 38.98 -27.07 -16.00
C ASP A 429 39.02 -27.19 -17.53
N ARG A 430 40.14 -26.78 -18.17
CA ARG A 430 40.41 -26.83 -19.61
C ARG A 430 39.45 -25.96 -20.44
N GLN A 431 38.88 -24.93 -19.83
CA GLN A 431 38.01 -23.95 -20.50
C GLN A 431 38.85 -22.92 -21.27
N TRP A 432 39.95 -22.44 -20.68
CA TRP A 432 40.94 -21.59 -21.34
C TRP A 432 42.24 -22.35 -21.58
N GLN A 433 43.03 -21.91 -22.55
CA GLN A 433 44.34 -22.50 -22.84
C GLN A 433 45.33 -22.32 -21.68
N ALA A 434 46.31 -23.24 -21.59
CA ALA A 434 47.28 -23.25 -20.49
C ALA A 434 48.14 -21.99 -20.36
N GLY A 435 48.34 -21.26 -21.47
CA GLY A 435 49.09 -20.00 -21.51
C GLY A 435 48.25 -18.73 -21.38
N ALA A 436 46.96 -18.84 -21.05
CA ALA A 436 46.09 -17.67 -20.94
C ALA A 436 46.57 -16.73 -19.82
N THR A 437 46.67 -15.44 -20.13
CA THR A 437 46.99 -14.37 -19.17
C THR A 437 45.72 -13.77 -18.58
N SER A 438 45.85 -12.97 -17.51
CA SER A 438 44.71 -12.25 -16.95
C SER A 438 44.14 -11.24 -17.95
N GLU A 439 44.99 -10.63 -18.78
CA GLU A 439 44.54 -9.69 -19.82
C GLU A 439 43.64 -10.37 -20.86
N MET A 440 44.03 -11.54 -21.35
CA MET A 440 43.23 -12.32 -22.30
C MET A 440 41.90 -12.73 -21.69
N TYR A 441 41.95 -13.33 -20.50
CA TYR A 441 40.76 -13.79 -19.79
C TYR A 441 39.79 -12.63 -19.51
N PHE A 442 40.27 -11.49 -19.01
CA PHE A 442 39.39 -10.33 -18.80
C PHE A 442 38.86 -9.74 -20.11
N GLY A 443 39.67 -9.74 -21.18
CA GLY A 443 39.22 -9.34 -22.52
C GLY A 443 38.01 -10.15 -22.98
N ASP A 444 38.11 -11.48 -22.86
CA ASP A 444 37.05 -12.43 -23.20
C ASP A 444 35.78 -12.19 -22.37
N LEU A 445 35.90 -12.00 -21.06
CA LEU A 445 34.75 -11.75 -20.19
C LEU A 445 34.05 -10.42 -20.53
N ARG A 446 34.81 -9.37 -20.88
CA ARG A 446 34.23 -8.08 -21.29
C ARG A 446 33.47 -8.21 -22.61
N GLN A 447 33.97 -9.00 -23.55
CA GLN A 447 33.27 -9.29 -24.80
C GLN A 447 31.98 -10.09 -24.53
N ALA A 448 32.04 -11.09 -23.65
CA ALA A 448 30.86 -11.85 -23.22
C ALA A 448 29.78 -10.95 -22.59
N ILE A 449 30.16 -9.97 -21.74
CA ILE A 449 29.21 -8.99 -21.16
C ILE A 449 28.51 -8.17 -22.26
N ARG A 450 29.27 -7.63 -23.23
CA ARG A 450 28.70 -6.85 -24.34
C ARG A 450 27.78 -7.68 -25.23
N ASN A 451 28.13 -8.94 -25.44
CA ASN A 451 27.37 -9.87 -26.27
C ASN A 451 26.27 -10.63 -25.50
N ALA A 452 26.04 -10.31 -24.23
CA ALA A 452 25.08 -11.03 -23.41
C ALA A 452 23.67 -10.96 -24.02
N GLU A 453 23.12 -12.14 -24.29
CA GLU A 453 21.75 -12.31 -24.80
C GLU A 453 20.76 -12.40 -23.65
N ARG A 454 21.20 -12.90 -22.50
CA ARG A 454 20.38 -13.03 -21.30
C ARG A 454 21.05 -12.35 -20.12
N ILE A 455 20.31 -11.47 -19.46
CA ILE A 455 20.84 -10.67 -18.34
C ILE A 455 19.90 -10.84 -17.15
N SER A 456 20.45 -11.23 -16.02
CA SER A 456 19.71 -11.45 -14.79
C SER A 456 20.28 -10.61 -13.66
N THR A 457 19.45 -10.18 -12.73
CA THR A 457 19.89 -9.58 -11.47
C THR A 457 19.24 -10.29 -10.28
N TYR A 458 20.04 -10.55 -9.25
CA TYR A 458 19.64 -11.35 -8.10
C TYR A 458 20.54 -11.07 -6.90
N ARG A 459 20.19 -11.65 -5.74
CA ARG A 459 21.07 -11.62 -4.56
C ARG A 459 21.92 -12.88 -4.48
N HIS A 460 23.22 -12.70 -4.26
CA HIS A 460 24.17 -13.77 -3.99
C HIS A 460 24.97 -13.43 -2.73
N GLN A 461 24.91 -14.28 -1.69
CA GLN A 461 25.62 -14.06 -0.42
C GLN A 461 25.40 -12.65 0.18
N ASN A 462 24.15 -12.17 0.15
CA ASN A 462 23.71 -10.81 0.56
C ASN A 462 24.20 -9.64 -0.32
N GLU A 463 24.96 -9.89 -1.38
CA GLU A 463 25.30 -8.89 -2.39
C GLU A 463 24.29 -8.89 -3.53
N GLN A 464 24.01 -7.71 -4.08
CA GLN A 464 23.23 -7.61 -5.30
C GLN A 464 24.17 -7.75 -6.51
N VAL A 465 23.87 -8.71 -7.38
CA VAL A 465 24.71 -9.05 -8.53
C VAL A 465 23.93 -8.98 -9.84
N VAL A 466 24.67 -8.90 -10.94
CA VAL A 466 24.17 -9.01 -12.31
C VAL A 466 24.90 -10.15 -13.00
N GLY A 467 24.16 -11.12 -13.50
CA GLY A 467 24.65 -12.22 -14.31
C GLY A 467 24.43 -11.97 -15.79
N PHE A 468 25.48 -12.10 -16.58
CA PHE A 468 25.49 -11.94 -18.04
C PHE A 468 25.78 -13.29 -18.68
N LEU A 469 24.86 -13.79 -19.52
CA LEU A 469 25.04 -15.03 -20.27
C LEU A 469 25.07 -14.72 -21.77
N SER A 470 26.16 -15.10 -22.42
CA SER A 470 26.32 -15.01 -23.88
C SER A 470 26.65 -16.37 -24.47
N ASN A 471 26.41 -16.52 -25.77
CA ASN A 471 27.07 -17.58 -26.54
C ASN A 471 28.59 -17.45 -26.39
N ASN A 472 29.30 -18.58 -26.40
CA ASN A 472 30.74 -18.57 -26.33
C ASN A 472 31.31 -17.92 -27.60
N SER A 473 31.95 -16.77 -27.42
CA SER A 473 32.59 -15.97 -28.47
C SER A 473 34.06 -15.70 -28.16
N ILE A 474 34.64 -16.51 -27.27
CA ILE A 474 36.06 -16.46 -26.92
C ILE A 474 36.88 -16.76 -28.18
N ASP A 475 37.97 -16.01 -28.38
CA ASP A 475 38.88 -16.20 -29.51
C ASP A 475 39.36 -17.66 -29.56
N ALA A 476 39.36 -18.26 -30.75
CA ALA A 476 39.76 -19.65 -30.92
C ALA A 476 41.19 -19.93 -30.39
N SER A 477 42.06 -18.93 -30.43
CA SER A 477 43.41 -19.00 -29.87
C SER A 477 43.42 -19.01 -28.34
N HIS A 478 42.37 -18.54 -27.66
CA HIS A 478 42.26 -18.50 -26.20
C HIS A 478 41.62 -19.77 -25.61
N LEU A 479 40.91 -20.55 -26.42
CA LEU A 479 40.14 -21.70 -25.97
C LEU A 479 41.02 -22.84 -25.44
N GLY A 480 40.58 -23.44 -24.34
CA GLY A 480 41.16 -24.67 -23.82
C GLY A 480 40.65 -25.91 -24.56
N LEU A 481 41.02 -27.09 -24.06
CA LEU A 481 40.70 -28.36 -24.71
C LEU A 481 39.25 -28.85 -24.45
N LYS A 482 38.51 -28.18 -23.56
CA LYS A 482 37.11 -28.47 -23.25
C LYS A 482 36.30 -27.17 -23.19
N PRO A 483 36.11 -26.48 -24.33
CA PRO A 483 35.27 -25.30 -24.36
C PRO A 483 33.81 -25.69 -24.15
N GLU A 484 33.05 -24.82 -23.48
CA GLU A 484 31.60 -24.99 -23.34
C GLU A 484 30.84 -24.01 -24.23
N ASN A 485 29.53 -24.21 -24.37
CA ASN A 485 28.70 -23.47 -25.35
C ASN A 485 28.46 -22.00 -24.99
N PHE A 486 28.53 -21.63 -23.71
CA PHE A 486 28.20 -20.30 -23.23
C PHE A 486 29.28 -19.74 -22.30
N VAL A 487 29.34 -18.41 -22.17
CA VAL A 487 30.14 -17.71 -21.17
C VAL A 487 29.19 -17.00 -20.21
N TYR A 488 29.39 -17.21 -18.92
CA TYR A 488 28.65 -16.56 -17.85
C TYR A 488 29.56 -15.66 -17.03
N VAL A 489 29.16 -14.40 -16.82
CA VAL A 489 29.93 -13.41 -16.08
C VAL A 489 29.05 -12.79 -14.99
N VAL A 490 29.61 -12.56 -13.79
CA VAL A 490 28.88 -11.99 -12.67
C VAL A 490 29.56 -10.71 -12.18
N TYR A 491 28.80 -9.62 -12.14
CA TYR A 491 29.18 -8.32 -11.60
C TYR A 491 28.52 -8.11 -10.23
N SER A 492 29.28 -7.61 -9.24
CA SER A 492 28.75 -7.19 -7.93
C SER A 492 28.59 -5.69 -7.88
N ILE A 493 27.35 -5.24 -7.61
CA ILE A 493 27.03 -3.82 -7.39
C ILE A 493 27.75 -3.32 -6.13
N ASN A 494 27.81 -4.14 -5.09
CA ASN A 494 28.43 -3.76 -3.82
C ASN A 494 29.93 -3.53 -3.99
N GLN A 495 30.61 -4.40 -4.75
CA GLN A 495 32.05 -4.32 -4.96
C GLN A 495 32.45 -3.43 -6.14
N HIS A 496 31.48 -3.00 -6.97
CA HIS A 496 31.72 -2.27 -8.22
C HIS A 496 32.75 -2.99 -9.12
N ALA A 497 32.65 -4.32 -9.18
CA ALA A 497 33.63 -5.17 -9.86
C ALA A 497 33.01 -6.48 -10.38
N ILE A 498 33.62 -7.04 -11.43
CA ILE A 498 33.36 -8.42 -11.89
C ILE A 498 33.92 -9.38 -10.85
N ILE A 499 33.11 -10.29 -10.33
CA ILE A 499 33.49 -11.19 -9.23
C ILE A 499 33.79 -12.62 -9.69
N THR A 500 33.28 -13.04 -10.85
CA THR A 500 33.58 -14.34 -11.48
C THR A 500 33.18 -14.34 -12.95
N GLY A 501 33.80 -15.20 -13.76
CA GLY A 501 33.35 -15.50 -15.12
C GLY A 501 33.85 -16.85 -15.61
N TYR A 502 33.01 -17.64 -16.28
CA TYR A 502 33.34 -19.02 -16.65
C TYR A 502 32.51 -19.53 -17.82
N GLN A 503 32.97 -20.60 -18.47
CA GLN A 503 32.19 -21.24 -19.53
C GLN A 503 31.21 -22.25 -18.93
N THR A 504 30.02 -22.37 -19.51
CA THR A 504 28.97 -23.31 -19.06
C THR A 504 28.27 -23.96 -20.24
N SER A 505 27.83 -25.21 -20.07
CA SER A 505 27.13 -25.97 -21.11
C SER A 505 25.70 -25.45 -21.35
N GLY A 506 25.10 -24.79 -20.36
CA GLY A 506 23.75 -24.22 -20.45
C GLY A 506 23.27 -23.55 -19.16
N LEU A 507 22.06 -22.96 -19.22
CA LEU A 507 21.45 -22.24 -18.10
C LEU A 507 21.21 -23.12 -16.87
N SER A 508 20.81 -24.38 -17.06
CA SER A 508 20.50 -25.32 -15.98
C SER A 508 21.68 -25.63 -15.06
N MET A 509 22.91 -25.36 -15.52
CA MET A 509 24.13 -25.53 -14.75
C MET A 509 24.49 -24.29 -13.91
N LEU A 510 23.80 -23.17 -14.12
CA LEU A 510 24.02 -21.95 -13.36
C LEU A 510 23.23 -21.97 -12.06
N THR A 511 23.86 -21.57 -10.96
CA THR A 511 23.19 -21.36 -9.67
C THR A 511 22.54 -19.98 -9.63
N ILE A 512 21.51 -19.78 -10.45
CA ILE A 512 20.65 -18.59 -10.41
C ILE A 512 19.46 -18.90 -9.48
N PRO A 513 19.23 -18.13 -8.41
CA PRO A 513 18.14 -18.39 -7.49
C PRO A 513 16.78 -18.16 -8.17
N GLU A 514 15.74 -18.86 -7.72
CA GLU A 514 14.36 -18.71 -8.25
C GLU A 514 13.85 -17.26 -8.17
N GLY A 515 14.35 -16.45 -7.23
CA GLY A 515 14.03 -15.03 -7.09
C GLY A 515 14.78 -14.08 -8.03
N ALA A 516 15.50 -14.58 -9.03
CA ALA A 516 16.21 -13.75 -10.00
C ALA A 516 15.26 -13.01 -10.95
N VAL A 517 15.62 -11.78 -11.29
CA VAL A 517 14.89 -10.95 -12.26
C VAL A 517 15.65 -10.93 -13.57
N TRP A 518 14.98 -11.32 -14.66
CA TRP A 518 15.53 -11.20 -16.01
C TRP A 518 15.32 -9.79 -16.54
N LEU A 519 16.41 -9.11 -16.85
CA LEU A 519 16.42 -7.79 -17.48
C LEU A 519 16.38 -7.88 -19.01
N LYS A 520 16.89 -8.99 -19.56
CA LYS A 520 16.95 -9.31 -20.99
C LYS A 520 16.86 -10.81 -21.18
#